data_AF-A0A2M9TCH0-F1
#
_entry.id   AF-A0A2M9TCH0-F1
#
_cell.length_a   1.000
_cell.length_b   1.000
_cell.length_c   1.000
_cell.angle_alpha   90.00
_cell.angle_beta   90.00
_cell.angle_gamma   90.00
#
_symmetry.space_group_name_H-M   'P 1'
#
loop_
_entity.id
_entity.type
_entity.pdbx_description
1 polymer ?
#
loop_
_entity_poly.entity_id
_entity_poly.type
_entity_poly.pdbx_seq_one_letter_code
_entity_poly.pdbx_strand_id
1 'polypeptide(L)'
;MQDLQQALQHRSLWDFALAFYAQPGVEQACLTLQDAADVDVCELLFHGWLYCHGLQAKREVLADISRERAHWQRQFTEPLRHLRRELKPQAAEDEAIDTLRKSIKTAELQAERVNLQRWQQWAQASEYVSQRLEEVDDSMQDRSIWLQNRLFFAKFDSASLSGSRVCDGISPALECLASQLDHCKSPR
;
A
#
# COMPACT_ATOMS: atom_id res chain seq x y z
N MET A 1 -13.10 20.16 9.67
CA MET A 1 -13.02 18.99 10.59
C MET A 1 -14.08 17.95 10.22
N GLN A 2 -15.36 18.31 10.26
CA GLN A 2 -16.48 17.43 9.88
C GLN A 2 -16.43 17.02 8.40
N ASP A 3 -16.06 17.93 7.50
CA ASP A 3 -15.97 17.68 6.05
C ASP A 3 -14.89 16.66 5.68
N LEU A 4 -13.72 16.70 6.32
CA LEU A 4 -12.61 15.75 6.09
C LEU A 4 -12.94 14.35 6.58
N GLN A 5 -13.60 14.25 7.74
CA GLN A 5 -14.01 12.97 8.28
C GLN A 5 -15.13 12.35 7.45
N GLN A 6 -16.05 13.17 6.94
CA GLN A 6 -17.13 12.74 6.05
C GLN A 6 -16.59 12.29 4.68
N ALA A 7 -15.55 12.95 4.15
CA ALA A 7 -14.90 12.53 2.91
C ALA A 7 -14.42 11.08 2.98
N LEU A 8 -13.74 10.68 4.06
CA LEU A 8 -13.20 9.33 4.25
C LEU A 8 -14.26 8.25 4.56
N GLN A 9 -15.54 8.59 4.66
CA GLN A 9 -16.62 7.63 4.94
C GLN A 9 -17.26 7.04 3.68
N HIS A 10 -17.07 7.67 2.51
CA HIS A 10 -17.75 7.25 1.29
C HIS A 10 -17.25 5.91 0.72
N ARG A 11 -15.98 5.55 0.97
CA ARG A 11 -15.41 4.29 0.53
C ARG A 11 -14.36 3.79 1.51
N SER A 12 -14.52 2.57 2.00
CA SER A 12 -13.52 1.97 2.89
C SER A 12 -12.19 1.75 2.16
N LEU A 13 -11.09 1.75 2.91
CA LEU A 13 -9.77 1.45 2.36
C LEU A 13 -9.73 0.03 1.76
N TRP A 14 -10.47 -0.92 2.33
CA TRP A 14 -10.58 -2.27 1.80
C TRP A 14 -11.29 -2.30 0.43
N ASP A 15 -12.43 -1.61 0.30
CA ASP A 15 -13.18 -1.57 -0.97
C ASP A 15 -12.44 -0.77 -2.05
N PHE A 16 -11.63 0.21 -1.64
CA PHE A 16 -10.66 0.86 -2.52
C PHE A 16 -9.58 -0.13 -2.96
N ALA A 17 -8.93 -0.81 -2.02
CA ALA A 17 -7.87 -1.76 -2.31
C ALA A 17 -8.32 -2.82 -3.31
N LEU A 18 -9.49 -3.43 -3.11
CA LEU A 18 -10.03 -4.44 -4.03
C LEU A 18 -10.21 -3.91 -5.45
N ALA A 19 -10.77 -2.70 -5.62
CA ALA A 19 -10.99 -2.17 -6.96
C ALA A 19 -9.74 -1.60 -7.61
N PHE A 20 -8.82 -1.06 -6.82
CA PHE A 20 -7.53 -0.57 -7.30
C PHE A 20 -6.68 -1.75 -7.79
N TYR A 21 -6.63 -2.83 -7.02
CA TYR A 21 -5.91 -4.05 -7.40
C TYR A 21 -6.49 -4.72 -8.67
N ALA A 22 -7.79 -4.55 -8.91
CA ALA A 22 -8.45 -5.03 -10.13
C ALA A 22 -8.14 -4.19 -11.38
N GLN A 23 -7.51 -3.02 -11.24
CA GLN A 23 -7.13 -2.19 -12.39
C GLN A 23 -5.98 -2.82 -13.18
N PRO A 24 -5.92 -2.58 -14.51
CA PRO A 24 -4.85 -3.10 -15.35
C PRO A 24 -3.45 -2.71 -14.84
N GLY A 25 -2.59 -3.71 -14.67
CA GLY A 25 -1.18 -3.52 -14.30
C GLY A 25 -0.90 -3.28 -12.81
N VAL A 26 -1.91 -2.99 -11.98
CA VAL A 26 -1.71 -2.67 -10.55
C VAL A 26 -1.14 -3.85 -9.77
N GLU A 27 -1.70 -5.05 -9.93
CA GLU A 27 -1.17 -6.25 -9.27
C GLU A 27 0.33 -6.44 -9.58
N GLN A 28 0.68 -6.37 -10.87
CA GLN A 28 2.07 -6.56 -11.31
C GLN A 28 2.98 -5.45 -10.78
N ALA A 29 2.54 -4.19 -10.79
CA ALA A 29 3.31 -3.08 -10.26
C ALA A 29 3.54 -3.21 -8.74
N CYS A 30 2.51 -3.59 -7.98
CA CYS A 30 2.63 -3.85 -6.54
C CYS A 30 3.63 -4.98 -6.25
N LEU A 31 3.57 -6.09 -6.99
CA LEU A 31 4.51 -7.20 -6.86
C LEU A 31 5.94 -6.77 -7.19
N THR A 32 6.14 -6.00 -8.26
CA THR A 32 7.46 -5.47 -8.63
C THR A 32 8.03 -4.58 -7.51
N LEU A 33 7.24 -3.64 -6.98
CA LEU A 33 7.70 -2.75 -5.90
C LEU A 33 7.96 -3.51 -4.59
N GLN A 34 7.14 -4.51 -4.30
CA GLN A 34 7.32 -5.38 -3.16
C GLN A 34 8.61 -6.19 -3.27
N ASP A 35 8.87 -6.85 -4.40
CA ASP A 35 10.02 -7.74 -4.54
C ASP A 35 11.33 -6.94 -4.78
N ALA A 36 11.30 -5.82 -5.51
CA ALA A 36 12.50 -5.04 -5.85
C ALA A 36 12.88 -4.00 -4.79
N ALA A 37 11.91 -3.47 -4.03
CA ALA A 37 12.13 -2.36 -3.11
C ALA A 37 11.54 -2.58 -1.71
N ASP A 38 10.99 -3.78 -1.46
CA ASP A 38 10.42 -4.18 -0.17
C ASP A 38 9.34 -3.17 0.30
N VAL A 39 8.53 -2.71 -0.66
CA VAL A 39 7.41 -1.81 -0.38
C VAL A 39 6.28 -2.59 0.31
N ASP A 40 5.76 -2.03 1.41
CA ASP A 40 4.53 -2.54 2.01
C ASP A 40 3.34 -2.12 1.14
N VAL A 41 2.72 -3.11 0.49
CA VAL A 41 1.53 -2.91 -0.35
C VAL A 41 0.36 -2.32 0.45
N CYS A 42 0.23 -2.62 1.76
CA CYS A 42 -0.83 -2.04 2.58
C CYS A 42 -0.65 -0.53 2.78
N GLU A 43 0.58 -0.07 3.01
CA GLU A 43 0.91 1.36 3.12
C GLU A 43 0.74 2.08 1.77
N LEU A 44 1.11 1.42 0.67
CA LEU A 44 0.88 1.94 -0.68
C LEU A 44 -0.61 2.16 -0.96
N LEU A 45 -1.43 1.15 -0.68
CA LEU A 45 -2.88 1.25 -0.85
C LEU A 45 -3.48 2.32 0.05
N PHE A 46 -2.96 2.48 1.26
CA PHE A 46 -3.35 3.54 2.17
C PHE A 46 -3.09 4.94 1.60
N HIS A 47 -1.89 5.18 1.05
CA HIS A 47 -1.57 6.44 0.37
C HIS A 47 -2.46 6.69 -0.84
N GLY A 48 -2.67 5.68 -1.68
CA GLY A 48 -3.57 5.77 -2.83
C GLY A 48 -5.00 6.12 -2.40
N TRP A 49 -5.51 5.48 -1.35
CA TRP A 49 -6.84 5.76 -0.82
C TRP A 49 -6.98 7.20 -0.32
N LEU A 50 -6.04 7.71 0.47
CA LEU A 50 -6.05 9.11 0.91
C LEU A 50 -6.02 10.07 -0.29
N TYR A 51 -5.18 9.76 -1.28
CA TYR A 51 -5.04 10.58 -2.49
C TYR A 51 -6.38 10.72 -3.24
N CYS A 52 -7.14 9.64 -3.35
CA CYS A 52 -8.46 9.65 -3.99
C CYS A 52 -9.48 10.53 -3.24
N HIS A 53 -9.25 10.76 -1.95
CA HIS A 53 -10.05 11.67 -1.13
C HIS A 53 -9.47 13.10 -1.10
N GLY A 54 -8.43 13.39 -1.90
CA GLY A 54 -7.75 14.69 -1.91
C GLY A 54 -6.87 14.94 -0.69
N LEU A 55 -6.49 13.88 0.03
CA LEU A 55 -5.76 13.96 1.29
C LEU A 55 -4.41 13.25 1.21
N GLN A 56 -3.53 13.63 2.11
CA GLN A 56 -2.26 12.95 2.35
C GLN A 56 -1.93 12.96 3.84
N ALA A 57 -1.15 11.97 4.28
CA ALA A 57 -0.68 11.91 5.64
C ALA A 57 0.48 12.90 5.86
N LYS A 58 0.44 13.64 6.97
CA LYS A 58 1.55 14.47 7.44
C LYS A 58 2.72 13.59 7.83
N ARG A 59 3.91 13.99 7.39
CA ARG A 59 5.12 13.16 7.45
C ARG A 59 5.53 12.79 8.88
N GLU A 60 5.41 13.73 9.81
CA GLU A 60 5.87 13.57 11.19
C GLU A 60 5.15 12.43 11.92
N VAL A 61 3.83 12.34 11.75
CA VAL A 61 3.02 11.30 12.41
C VAL A 61 3.00 9.97 11.65
N LEU A 62 3.33 9.99 10.36
CA LEU A 62 3.32 8.80 9.51
C LEU A 62 4.44 7.83 9.92
N ALA A 63 5.62 8.35 10.28
CA ALA A 63 6.77 7.52 10.61
C ALA A 63 6.51 6.56 11.79
N ASP A 64 5.78 7.01 12.82
CA ASP A 64 5.44 6.19 13.98
C ASP A 64 4.50 5.03 13.61
N ILE A 65 3.45 5.34 12.86
CA ILE A 65 2.47 4.34 12.45
C ILE A 65 3.06 3.37 11.44
N SER A 66 3.87 3.83 10.48
CA SER A 66 4.55 2.94 9.52
C SER A 66 5.48 1.94 10.23
N ARG A 67 6.16 2.32 11.32
CA ARG A 67 6.95 1.36 12.13
C ARG A 67 6.09 0.28 12.78
N GLU A 68 4.95 0.65 13.35
CA GLU A 68 4.00 -0.31 13.93
C GLU A 68 3.48 -1.29 12.87
N ARG A 69 3.21 -0.79 11.66
CA ARG A 69 2.66 -1.56 10.54
C ARG A 69 3.73 -2.46 9.91
N ALA A 70 4.98 -2.00 9.80
CA ALA A 70 6.12 -2.83 9.42
C ALA A 70 6.40 -3.95 10.44
N HIS A 71 6.12 -3.73 11.74
CA HIS A 71 6.17 -4.80 12.72
C HIS A 71 5.08 -5.85 12.47
N TRP A 72 3.84 -5.43 12.21
CA TRP A 72 2.75 -6.36 11.84
C TRP A 72 3.09 -7.19 10.61
N GLN A 73 3.61 -6.55 9.56
CA GLN A 73 4.04 -7.23 8.34
C GLN A 73 5.05 -8.35 8.63
N ARG A 74 6.12 -8.03 9.37
CA ARG A 74 7.18 -9.00 9.72
C ARG A 74 6.68 -10.14 10.60
N GLN A 75 5.72 -9.88 11.48
CA GLN A 75 5.22 -10.89 12.42
C GLN A 75 4.17 -11.82 11.81
N PHE A 76 3.34 -11.33 10.89
CA PHE A 76 2.18 -12.07 10.40
C PHE A 76 2.19 -12.25 8.88
N THR A 77 2.25 -11.17 8.12
CA THR A 77 2.08 -11.23 6.66
C THR A 77 3.25 -11.93 5.96
N GLU A 78 4.50 -11.57 6.31
CA GLU A 78 5.71 -12.16 5.72
C GLU A 78 5.84 -13.66 6.00
N PRO A 79 5.69 -14.15 7.23
CA PRO A 79 5.72 -15.59 7.51
C PRO A 79 4.66 -16.37 6.72
N LEU A 80 3.42 -15.87 6.64
CA LEU A 80 2.36 -16.51 5.87
C LEU A 80 2.69 -16.55 4.37
N ARG A 81 3.20 -15.44 3.84
CA ARG A 81 3.62 -15.33 2.45
C ARG A 81 4.78 -16.26 2.12
N HIS A 82 5.74 -16.38 3.03
CA HIS A 82 6.88 -17.30 2.91
C HIS A 82 6.38 -18.74 2.81
N LEU A 83 5.59 -19.19 3.78
CA LEU A 83 5.02 -20.55 3.79
C LEU A 83 4.20 -20.83 2.51
N ARG A 84 3.39 -19.87 2.05
CA ARG A 84 2.64 -20.02 0.79
C ARG A 84 3.54 -20.16 -0.43
N ARG A 85 4.65 -19.41 -0.48
CA ARG A 85 5.64 -19.46 -1.59
C ARG A 85 6.39 -20.80 -1.55
N GLU A 86 6.78 -21.28 -0.37
CA GLU A 86 7.46 -22.57 -0.18
C GLU A 86 6.63 -23.76 -0.61
N LEU A 87 5.33 -23.76 -0.31
CA LEU A 87 4.43 -24.86 -0.69
C LEU A 87 4.06 -24.88 -2.17
N LYS A 88 4.37 -23.83 -2.94
CA LYS A 88 3.94 -23.68 -4.35
C LYS A 88 4.43 -24.83 -5.27
N PRO A 89 5.68 -25.30 -5.20
CA PRO A 89 6.15 -26.39 -6.07
C PRO A 89 5.42 -27.71 -5.77
N GLN A 90 5.25 -28.06 -4.48
CA GLN A 90 4.60 -29.31 -4.08
C GLN A 90 3.09 -29.30 -4.33
N ALA A 91 2.45 -28.13 -4.20
CA ALA A 91 1.03 -27.96 -4.49
C ALA A 91 0.66 -28.26 -5.96
N ALA A 92 1.63 -28.24 -6.88
CA ALA A 92 1.38 -28.63 -8.28
C ALA A 92 1.19 -30.15 -8.45
N GLU A 93 1.66 -30.94 -7.49
CA GLU A 93 1.71 -32.41 -7.56
C GLU A 93 0.81 -33.07 -6.52
N ASP A 94 0.39 -32.34 -5.47
CA ASP A 94 -0.41 -32.85 -4.35
C ASP A 94 -1.58 -31.90 -4.00
N GLU A 95 -2.81 -32.39 -4.15
CA GLU A 95 -4.05 -31.65 -3.89
C GLU A 95 -4.24 -31.29 -2.40
N ALA A 96 -3.79 -32.14 -1.48
CA ALA A 96 -3.85 -31.84 -0.05
C ALA A 96 -2.92 -30.67 0.30
N ILE A 97 -1.74 -30.63 -0.32
CA ILE A 97 -0.79 -29.51 -0.17
C ILE A 97 -1.35 -28.22 -0.81
N ASP A 98 -1.99 -28.31 -1.98
CA ASP A 98 -2.64 -27.12 -2.57
C ASP A 98 -3.79 -26.58 -1.70
N THR A 99 -4.56 -27.46 -1.07
CA THR A 99 -5.61 -27.08 -0.10
C THR A 99 -5.02 -26.35 1.12
N LEU A 100 -3.91 -26.87 1.68
CA LEU A 100 -3.17 -26.19 2.76
C LEU A 100 -2.67 -24.81 2.30
N ARG A 101 -2.04 -24.74 1.12
CA ARG A 101 -1.52 -23.50 0.54
C ARG A 101 -2.62 -22.45 0.32
N LYS A 102 -3.81 -22.85 -0.14
CA LYS A 102 -5.00 -21.96 -0.26
C LYS A 102 -5.49 -21.46 1.10
N SER A 103 -5.43 -22.29 2.13
CA SER A 103 -5.77 -21.90 3.50
C SER A 103 -4.79 -20.84 4.02
N ILE A 104 -3.49 -21.02 3.79
CA ILE A 104 -2.46 -20.03 4.14
C ILE A 104 -2.66 -18.73 3.33
N LYS A 105 -2.97 -18.80 2.04
CA LYS A 105 -3.32 -17.61 1.23
C LYS A 105 -4.50 -16.85 1.84
N THR A 106 -5.50 -17.56 2.33
CA THR A 106 -6.66 -16.95 2.98
C THR A 106 -6.26 -16.24 4.28
N ALA A 107 -5.40 -16.87 5.09
CA ALA A 107 -4.86 -16.25 6.30
C ALA A 107 -3.98 -15.01 6.00
N GLU A 108 -3.15 -15.06 4.95
CA GLU A 108 -2.34 -13.92 4.49
C GLU A 108 -3.25 -12.72 4.14
N LEU A 109 -4.27 -12.95 3.31
CA LEU A 109 -5.24 -11.91 2.93
C LEU A 109 -6.02 -11.36 4.13
N GLN A 110 -6.33 -12.19 5.12
CA GLN A 110 -6.95 -11.74 6.37
C GLN A 110 -6.00 -10.86 7.19
N ALA A 111 -4.72 -11.22 7.28
CA ALA A 111 -3.71 -10.40 7.97
C ALA A 111 -3.53 -9.04 7.29
N GLU A 112 -3.50 -9.00 5.95
CA GLU A 112 -3.46 -7.75 5.17
C GLU A 112 -4.72 -6.91 5.37
N ARG A 113 -5.92 -7.54 5.37
CA ARG A 113 -7.18 -6.84 5.64
C ARG A 113 -7.20 -6.20 7.02
N VAL A 114 -6.73 -6.90 8.06
CA VAL A 114 -6.63 -6.33 9.41
C VAL A 114 -5.66 -5.14 9.43
N ASN A 115 -4.52 -5.23 8.72
CA ASN A 115 -3.57 -4.14 8.61
C ASN A 115 -4.18 -2.90 7.94
N LEU A 116 -4.89 -3.09 6.82
CA LEU A 116 -5.63 -2.01 6.14
C LEU A 116 -6.71 -1.40 7.03
N GLN A 117 -7.46 -2.21 7.79
CA GLN A 117 -8.45 -1.68 8.73
C GLN A 117 -7.80 -0.78 9.79
N ARG A 118 -6.62 -1.15 10.30
CA ARG A 118 -5.87 -0.34 11.27
C ARG A 118 -5.33 0.96 10.65
N TRP A 119 -4.89 0.93 9.40
CA TRP A 119 -4.54 2.14 8.65
C TRP A 119 -5.74 3.08 8.50
N GLN A 120 -6.91 2.55 8.12
CA GLN A 120 -8.12 3.33 8.00
C GLN A 120 -8.55 3.95 9.35
N GLN A 121 -8.53 3.16 10.43
CA GLN A 121 -8.84 3.64 11.78
C GLN A 121 -7.90 4.76 12.23
N TRP A 122 -6.60 4.63 11.92
CA TRP A 122 -5.62 5.67 12.21
C TRP A 122 -5.95 6.98 11.49
N ALA A 123 -6.36 6.92 10.22
CA ALA A 123 -6.75 8.12 9.46
C ALA A 123 -8.08 8.73 9.93
N GLN A 124 -9.03 7.91 10.38
CA GLN A 124 -10.38 8.35 10.76
C GLN A 124 -10.53 8.77 12.22
N ALA A 125 -9.52 8.56 13.08
CA ALA A 125 -9.61 8.90 14.50
C ALA A 125 -9.81 10.42 14.70
N SER A 126 -11.00 10.79 15.16
CA SER A 126 -11.54 12.16 15.18
C SER A 126 -10.72 13.17 15.98
N GLU A 127 -10.00 12.72 17.00
CA GLU A 127 -9.23 13.59 17.89
C GLU A 127 -7.99 14.21 17.22
N TYR A 128 -7.56 13.69 16.05
CA TYR A 128 -6.27 14.07 15.46
C TYR A 128 -6.28 14.19 13.93
N VAL A 129 -7.44 14.16 13.26
CA VAL A 129 -7.49 14.17 11.77
C VAL A 129 -6.71 15.35 11.17
N SER A 130 -6.93 16.57 11.65
CA SER A 130 -6.18 17.76 11.17
C SER A 130 -4.71 17.79 11.61
N GLN A 131 -4.31 16.97 12.57
CA GLN A 131 -2.90 16.79 12.96
C GLN A 131 -2.23 15.67 12.15
N ARG A 132 -3.00 14.78 11.52
CA ARG A 132 -2.50 13.62 10.78
C ARG A 132 -2.58 13.76 9.28
N LEU A 133 -3.58 14.46 8.79
CA LEU A 133 -3.88 14.60 7.38
C LEU A 133 -3.84 16.07 6.98
N GLU A 134 -3.48 16.28 5.72
CA GLU A 134 -3.53 17.58 5.03
C GLU A 134 -4.03 17.35 3.61
N GLU A 135 -4.49 18.41 2.96
CA GLU A 135 -4.91 18.33 1.57
C GLU A 135 -3.70 18.07 0.66
N VAL A 136 -3.93 17.34 -0.43
CA VAL A 136 -2.92 17.20 -1.48
C VAL A 136 -2.85 18.52 -2.24
N ASP A 137 -1.64 19.06 -2.40
CA ASP A 137 -1.40 20.22 -3.24
C ASP A 137 -1.62 19.85 -4.72
N ASP A 138 -2.70 20.38 -5.31
CA ASP A 138 -3.07 20.16 -6.72
C ASP A 138 -2.04 20.74 -7.72
N SER A 139 -1.07 21.54 -7.26
CA SER A 139 0.01 22.05 -8.10
C SER A 139 1.09 21.00 -8.42
N MET A 140 1.10 19.84 -7.75
CA MET A 140 2.01 18.75 -8.06
C MET A 140 1.64 18.07 -9.39
N GLN A 141 2.36 18.44 -10.44
CA GLN A 141 2.17 17.91 -11.80
C GLN A 141 2.64 16.45 -11.96
N ASP A 142 3.55 15.97 -11.11
CA ASP A 142 4.09 14.60 -11.18
C ASP A 142 3.71 13.75 -9.97
N ARG A 143 2.70 12.89 -10.17
CA ARG A 143 2.12 12.02 -9.14
C ARG A 143 2.94 10.76 -8.90
N SER A 144 3.76 10.35 -9.87
CA SER A 144 4.70 9.25 -9.69
C SER A 144 5.80 9.68 -8.70
N ILE A 145 6.30 10.91 -8.84
CA ILE A 145 7.24 11.53 -7.88
C ILE A 145 6.59 11.73 -6.51
N TRP A 146 5.32 12.14 -6.46
CA TRP A 146 4.59 12.23 -5.19
C TRP A 146 4.50 10.85 -4.49
N LEU A 147 4.06 9.81 -5.21
CA LEU A 147 3.90 8.47 -4.65
C LEU A 147 5.25 7.90 -4.21
N GLN A 148 6.29 8.11 -5.02
CA GLN A 148 7.66 7.76 -4.67
C GLN A 148 8.10 8.43 -3.35
N ASN A 149 7.92 9.74 -3.23
CA ASN A 149 8.29 10.50 -2.03
C ASN A 149 7.53 10.04 -0.78
N ARG A 150 6.32 9.49 -0.93
CA ARG A 150 5.51 8.96 0.17
C ARG A 150 5.98 7.56 0.59
N LEU A 151 6.11 6.63 -0.36
CA LEU A 151 6.49 5.24 -0.11
C LEU A 151 7.92 5.08 0.41
N PHE A 152 8.82 5.95 -0.04
CA PHE A 152 10.25 5.79 0.17
C PHE A 152 10.81 6.74 1.23
N PHE A 153 9.95 7.47 1.95
CA PHE A 153 10.35 8.50 2.90
C PHE A 153 11.36 8.04 3.97
N ALA A 154 11.19 6.84 4.54
CA ALA A 154 12.10 6.30 5.56
C ALA A 154 13.31 5.53 4.99
N LYS A 155 13.25 5.09 3.73
CA LYS A 155 14.29 4.25 3.08
C LYS A 155 15.35 5.09 2.33
N PHE A 156 15.13 6.41 2.20
CA PHE A 156 15.94 7.30 1.36
C PHE A 156 16.64 8.45 2.10
N ASP A 157 16.75 8.38 3.42
CA ASP A 157 17.76 9.19 4.11
C ASP A 157 19.15 8.58 3.85
N SER A 158 19.84 9.19 2.88
CA SER A 158 21.27 9.07 2.55
C SER A 158 21.77 7.77 1.88
N ALA A 159 22.17 7.93 0.59
CA ALA A 159 23.30 7.23 -0.04
C ALA A 159 23.15 5.79 -0.58
N SER A 160 22.05 5.36 -1.22
CA SER A 160 22.01 4.02 -1.84
C SER A 160 21.20 3.85 -3.15
N LEU A 161 21.23 4.84 -4.06
CA LEU A 161 20.86 4.61 -5.47
C LEU A 161 22.04 4.63 -6.45
N SER A 162 23.28 4.61 -5.96
CA SER A 162 24.47 4.42 -6.78
C SER A 162 24.87 2.94 -6.88
N GLY A 163 23.90 2.04 -7.06
CA GLY A 163 24.10 0.58 -6.99
C GLY A 163 23.26 -0.20 -8.00
N SER A 164 23.60 -0.06 -9.29
CA SER A 164 23.51 -1.06 -10.37
C SER A 164 22.43 -2.18 -10.29
N ARG A 165 21.46 -2.12 -11.24
CA ARG A 165 20.53 -3.18 -11.72
C ARG A 165 19.23 -3.48 -10.97
N VAL A 166 18.94 -2.89 -9.81
CA VAL A 166 17.65 -3.11 -9.09
C VAL A 166 16.51 -2.20 -9.61
N CYS A 167 16.82 -1.17 -10.40
CA CYS A 167 15.91 -0.03 -10.63
C CYS A 167 15.07 -0.04 -11.92
N ASP A 168 15.28 -0.96 -12.87
CA ASP A 168 14.63 -0.86 -14.18
C ASP A 168 13.09 -1.06 -14.11
N GLY A 169 12.60 -1.82 -13.12
CA GLY A 169 11.17 -2.10 -12.94
C GLY A 169 10.43 -1.15 -12.00
N ILE A 170 11.14 -0.35 -11.18
CA ILE A 170 10.54 0.48 -10.13
C ILE A 170 9.83 1.71 -10.73
N SER A 171 10.49 2.44 -11.64
CA SER A 171 9.88 3.62 -12.28
C SER A 171 8.61 3.26 -13.06
N PRO A 172 8.63 2.25 -13.96
CA PRO A 172 7.43 1.87 -14.70
C PRO A 172 6.30 1.37 -13.79
N ALA A 173 6.64 0.70 -12.67
CA ALA A 173 5.65 0.28 -11.68
C ALA A 173 5.00 1.49 -10.98
N LEU A 174 5.79 2.47 -10.54
CA LEU A 174 5.27 3.71 -9.93
C LEU A 174 4.42 4.51 -10.91
N GLU A 175 4.85 4.63 -12.17
CA GLU A 175 4.10 5.29 -13.24
C GLU A 175 2.76 4.60 -13.51
N CYS A 176 2.76 3.26 -13.57
CA CYS A 176 1.54 2.47 -13.70
C CYS A 176 0.56 2.78 -12.57
N LEU A 177 1.01 2.72 -11.32
CA LEU A 177 0.16 3.01 -10.16
C LEU A 177 -0.34 4.46 -10.15
N ALA A 178 0.52 5.43 -10.43
CA ALA A 178 0.14 6.83 -10.52
C ALA A 178 -0.95 7.05 -11.58
N SER A 179 -0.79 6.47 -12.77
CA SER A 179 -1.79 6.55 -13.83
C SER A 179 -3.16 6.02 -13.40
N GLN A 180 -3.22 4.95 -12.60
CA GLN A 180 -4.49 4.39 -12.12
C GLN A 180 -5.11 5.23 -11.01
N LEU A 181 -4.29 5.88 -10.18
CA LEU A 181 -4.77 6.84 -9.17
C LEU A 181 -5.39 8.09 -9.82
N ASP A 182 -4.95 8.47 -11.01
CA ASP A 182 -5.48 9.63 -11.73
C ASP A 182 -6.96 9.50 -12.07
N HIS A 183 -7.37 8.28 -12.39
CA HIS A 183 -8.76 7.96 -12.72
C HIS A 183 -9.67 7.94 -11.47
N CYS A 184 -9.10 7.97 -10.27
CA CYS A 184 -9.87 7.89 -9.02
C CYS A 184 -10.33 9.27 -8.50
N LYS A 185 -9.69 10.38 -8.91
CA LYS A 185 -10.25 11.72 -8.70
C LYS A 185 -11.43 11.89 -9.65
N SER A 186 -12.63 11.57 -9.20
CA SER A 186 -13.86 11.90 -9.93
C SER A 186 -13.82 13.38 -10.33
N PRO A 187 -14.19 13.77 -11.57
CA PRO A 187 -14.25 15.18 -11.93
C PRO A 187 -15.24 15.85 -10.97
N ARG A 188 -14.74 16.83 -10.21
CA ARG A 188 -15.57 17.70 -9.37
C ARG A 188 -16.52 18.52 -10.22
#